data_AF-A0A7J0B674-F1
#
_entry.id   AF-A0A7J0B674-F1
#
_cell.length_a   1.000
_cell.length_b   1.000
_cell.length_c   1.000
_cell.angle_alpha   90.00
_cell.angle_beta   90.00
_cell.angle_gamma   90.00
#
_symmetry.space_group_name_H-M   'P 1'
#
loop_
_entity.id
_entity.type
_entity.pdbx_description
1 polymer ?
#
loop_
_entity_poly.entity_id
_entity_poly.type
_entity_poly.pdbx_seq_one_letter_code
_entity_poly.pdbx_strand_id
1 'polypeptide(L)'
;MKTWFDTSIKIWWLLQGIILLVFGFFVWTPISATGILVIICDCMYDNRNHKVRVLSRIMLMICALACMIYVGMLIAVGSPQIGFALGLVIVGIANVILSIKLVISSLLGR
;
A
#
# COMPACT_ATOMS: atom_id res chain seq x y z
N MET A 1 12.34 19.41 5.37
CA MET A 1 10.89 19.08 5.20
C MET A 1 10.66 17.93 4.22
N LYS A 2 11.38 17.84 3.09
CA LYS A 2 11.23 16.73 2.12
C LYS A 2 11.50 15.33 2.72
N THR A 3 12.57 15.19 3.48
CA THR A 3 12.96 13.95 4.18
C THR A 3 11.93 13.43 5.17
N TRP A 4 11.28 14.30 5.95
CA TRP A 4 10.28 13.89 6.92
C TRP A 4 9.00 13.35 6.26
N PHE A 5 8.59 13.93 5.14
CA PHE A 5 7.43 13.46 4.40
C PHE A 5 7.67 12.09 3.77
N ASP A 6 8.85 11.88 3.19
CA ASP A 6 9.24 10.58 2.61
C ASP A 6 9.35 9.49 3.69
N THR A 7 9.89 9.81 4.86
CA THR A 7 9.93 8.88 6.01
C THR A 7 8.53 8.53 6.50
N SER A 8 7.62 9.50 6.61
CA SER A 8 6.23 9.24 7.01
C SER A 8 5.49 8.34 6.01
N ILE A 9 5.73 8.52 4.70
CA ILE A 9 5.17 7.64 3.67
C ILE A 9 5.72 6.23 3.80
N LYS A 10 7.02 6.08 4.06
CA LYS A 10 7.66 4.79 4.28
C LYS A 10 7.05 4.05 5.46
N ILE A 11 6.92 4.73 6.61
CA ILE A 11 6.29 4.19 7.80
C ILE A 11 4.83 3.79 7.53
N TRP A 12 4.10 4.58 6.75
CA TRP A 12 2.72 4.27 6.37
C TRP A 12 2.59 2.96 5.59
N TRP A 13 3.41 2.76 4.55
CA TRP A 13 3.41 1.54 3.74
C TRP A 13 3.88 0.32 4.53
N LEU A 14 4.88 0.50 5.39
CA LEU A 14 5.38 -0.56 6.26
C LEU A 14 4.31 -0.99 7.27
N LEU A 15 3.62 -0.04 7.89
CA LEU A 15 2.49 -0.31 8.79
C LEU A 15 1.36 -1.05 8.05
N GLN A 16 1.01 -0.62 6.83
CA GLN A 16 0.03 -1.32 6.01
C GLN A 16 0.44 -2.75 5.68
N GLY A 17 1.70 -2.96 5.29
CA GLY A 17 2.25 -4.27 5.01
C GLY A 17 2.14 -5.20 6.21
N ILE A 18 2.43 -4.70 7.43
CA ILE A 18 2.27 -5.45 8.68
C ILE A 18 0.79 -5.77 8.94
N ILE A 19 -0.11 -4.80 8.79
CA ILE A 19 -1.55 -5.02 9.01
C ILE A 19 -2.09 -6.09 8.05
N LEU A 20 -1.72 -6.01 6.76
CA LEU A 20 -2.09 -7.00 5.74
C LEU A 20 -1.50 -8.38 6.03
N LEU A 21 -0.26 -8.43 6.52
CA LEU A 21 0.40 -9.69 6.89
C LEU A 21 -0.31 -10.35 8.07
N VAL A 22 -0.55 -9.60 9.14
CA VAL A 22 -1.26 -10.10 10.33
C VAL A 22 -2.69 -10.52 9.97
N PHE A 23 -3.44 -9.65 9.30
CA PHE A 23 -4.83 -9.95 8.90
C PHE A 23 -4.90 -11.14 7.96
N GLY A 24 -3.99 -11.23 6.99
CA GLY A 24 -3.89 -12.36 6.06
C GLY A 24 -3.52 -13.67 6.74
N PHE A 25 -2.70 -13.65 7.79
CA PHE A 25 -2.39 -14.84 8.56
C PHE A 25 -3.63 -15.42 9.26
N PHE A 26 -4.52 -14.56 9.77
CA PHE A 26 -5.74 -14.98 10.45
C PHE A 26 -6.91 -15.30 9.52
N VAL A 27 -7.01 -14.63 8.37
CA VAL A 27 -8.20 -14.71 7.50
C VAL A 27 -7.92 -15.49 6.23
N TRP A 28 -6.83 -15.19 5.52
CA TRP A 28 -6.55 -15.82 4.22
C TRP A 28 -5.09 -15.66 3.79
N THR A 29 -4.39 -16.79 3.62
CA THR A 29 -2.96 -16.86 3.28
C THR A 29 -2.52 -16.00 2.08
N PRO A 30 -3.30 -15.87 0.98
CA PRO A 30 -2.94 -14.99 -0.13
C PRO A 30 -2.83 -13.52 0.28
N ILE A 31 -3.66 -13.05 1.21
CA ILE A 31 -3.60 -11.66 1.72
C ILE A 31 -2.28 -11.44 2.48
N SER A 32 -1.80 -12.46 3.20
CA SER A 32 -0.51 -12.41 3.89
C SER A 32 0.65 -12.29 2.91
N ALA A 33 0.58 -12.97 1.76
CA ALA A 33 1.57 -12.85 0.70
C ALA A 33 1.59 -11.44 0.10
N THR A 34 0.43 -10.80 -0.06
CA THR A 34 0.33 -9.40 -0.49
C THR A 34 0.99 -8.45 0.51
N GLY A 35 0.80 -8.68 1.83
CA GLY A 35 1.47 -7.90 2.88
C GLY A 35 3.00 -8.00 2.81
N ILE A 36 3.54 -9.21 2.61
CA ILE A 36 4.98 -9.44 2.42
C ILE A 36 5.49 -8.70 1.17
N LEU A 37 4.75 -8.78 0.06
CA LEU A 37 5.07 -8.08 -1.18
C LEU A 37 5.15 -6.55 -1.00
N VAL A 38 4.21 -5.97 -0.25
CA VAL A 38 4.22 -4.53 0.07
C VAL A 38 5.47 -4.14 0.87
N ILE A 39 5.85 -4.94 1.88
CA ILE A 39 7.06 -4.70 2.68
C ILE A 39 8.32 -4.77 1.81
N ILE A 40 8.43 -5.80 0.96
CA ILE A 40 9.56 -5.94 0.04
C ILE A 40 9.62 -4.76 -0.93
N CYS A 41 8.49 -4.34 -1.51
CA CYS A 41 8.45 -3.20 -2.43
C CYS A 41 8.89 -1.89 -1.76
N ASP A 42 8.52 -1.70 -0.49
CA ASP A 42 8.94 -0.54 0.29
C ASP A 42 10.45 -0.58 0.63
N CYS A 43 10.99 -1.75 1.00
CA CYS A 43 12.44 -1.92 1.19
C CYS A 43 13.24 -1.70 -0.10
N MET A 44 12.74 -2.15 -1.25
CA MET A 44 13.40 -2.01 -2.54
C MET A 44 13.42 -0.56 -3.07
N TYR A 45 12.68 0.37 -2.45
CA TYR A 45 12.68 1.78 -2.84
C TYR A 45 14.06 2.45 -2.70
N ASP A 46 14.80 2.14 -1.63
CA ASP A 46 16.14 2.69 -1.40
C ASP A 46 17.23 2.06 -2.29
N ASN A 47 16.84 1.16 -3.20
CA ASN A 47 17.81 0.57 -4.10
C ASN A 47 18.44 1.65 -5.00
N ARG A 48 19.75 1.52 -5.22
CA ARG A 48 20.54 2.41 -6.08
C ARG A 48 20.17 2.25 -7.55
N ASN A 49 19.60 1.10 -7.92
CA ASN A 49 19.16 0.82 -9.28
C ASN A 49 17.78 1.46 -9.57
N HIS A 50 17.77 2.46 -10.45
CA HIS A 50 16.57 3.19 -10.87
C HIS A 50 15.46 2.27 -11.40
N LYS A 51 15.81 1.24 -12.18
CA LYS A 51 14.82 0.30 -12.75
C LYS A 51 14.06 -0.46 -11.66
N VAL A 52 14.79 -0.88 -10.62
CA VAL A 52 14.22 -1.63 -9.48
C VAL A 52 13.31 -0.73 -8.65
N ARG A 53 13.71 0.52 -8.43
CA ARG A 53 12.91 1.52 -7.71
C ARG A 53 11.58 1.80 -8.41
N VAL A 54 11.59 2.00 -9.73
CA VAL A 54 10.35 2.26 -10.49
C VAL A 54 9.45 1.02 -10.49
N LEU A 55 10.03 -0.17 -10.68
CA LEU A 55 9.27 -1.42 -10.65
C LEU A 55 8.58 -1.66 -9.30
N SER A 56 9.27 -1.39 -8.18
CA SER A 56 8.69 -1.55 -6.85
C SER A 56 7.53 -0.59 -6.60
N ARG A 57 7.57 0.64 -7.16
CA ARG A 57 6.46 1.60 -7.07
C ARG A 57 5.26 1.20 -7.92
N ILE A 58 5.49 0.67 -9.12
CA ILE A 58 4.41 0.13 -9.96
C ILE A 58 3.73 -1.05 -9.26
N MET A 59 4.51 -1.98 -8.68
CA MET A 59 3.97 -3.10 -7.90
C MET A 59 3.18 -2.64 -6.67
N LEU A 60 3.67 -1.63 -5.95
CA LEU A 60 2.96 -1.01 -4.83
C LEU A 60 1.61 -0.41 -5.26
N MET A 61 1.57 0.27 -6.40
CA MET A 61 0.34 0.83 -6.96
C MET A 61 -0.67 -0.26 -7.33
N ILE A 62 -0.21 -1.37 -7.92
CA ILE A 62 -1.07 -2.54 -8.21
C ILE A 62 -1.61 -3.13 -6.91
N CYS A 63 -0.79 -3.26 -5.87
CA CYS A 63 -1.21 -3.75 -4.56
C CYS A 63 -2.26 -2.81 -3.93
N ALA A 64 -2.08 -1.49 -4.05
CA ALA A 64 -3.04 -0.50 -3.55
C ALA A 64 -4.40 -0.58 -4.26
N LEU A 65 -4.40 -0.77 -5.58
CA LEU A 65 -5.61 -0.99 -6.37
C LEU A 65 -6.33 -2.28 -5.98
N ALA A 66 -5.58 -3.38 -5.83
CA ALA A 66 -6.13 -4.66 -5.36
C ALA A 66 -6.75 -4.52 -3.96
N CYS A 67 -6.10 -3.79 -3.05
CA CYS A 67 -6.64 -3.47 -1.73
C CYS A 67 -7.96 -2.68 -1.81
N MET A 68 -8.08 -1.69 -2.71
CA MET A 68 -9.33 -0.95 -2.88
C MET A 68 -10.48 -1.84 -3.37
N ILE A 69 -10.20 -2.73 -4.32
CA ILE A 69 -11.20 -3.69 -4.81
C ILE A 69 -11.65 -4.60 -3.66
N TYR A 70 -10.70 -5.10 -2.86
CA TYR A 70 -11.00 -5.93 -1.69
C TYR A 70 -11.81 -5.19 -0.63
N VAL A 71 -11.48 -3.93 -0.34
CA VAL A 71 -12.26 -3.06 0.55
C VAL A 71 -13.68 -2.87 0.00
N GLY A 72 -13.83 -2.61 -1.29
CA GLY A 72 -15.14 -2.49 -1.93
C GLY A 72 -15.97 -3.76 -1.80
N MET A 73 -15.34 -4.93 -1.98
CA MET A 73 -15.99 -6.23 -1.79
C MET A 73 -16.39 -6.45 -0.32
N LEU A 74 -15.52 -6.12 0.63
CA LEU A 74 -15.82 -6.19 2.07
C LEU A 74 -17.01 -5.31 2.46
N ILE A 75 -17.10 -4.10 1.90
CA ILE A 75 -18.23 -3.20 2.14
C ILE A 75 -19.52 -3.77 1.56
N ALA A 76 -19.47 -4.29 0.34
CA ALA A 76 -20.65 -4.83 -0.35
C ALA A 76 -21.17 -6.14 0.27
N VAL A 77 -20.28 -7.04 0.69
CA VAL A 77 -20.63 -8.39 1.15
C VAL A 77 -20.70 -8.48 2.67
N GLY A 78 -19.79 -7.82 3.39
CA GLY A 78 -19.66 -7.93 4.85
C GLY A 78 -20.55 -6.96 5.64
N SER A 79 -21.23 -6.02 4.97
CA SER A 79 -21.97 -4.89 5.57
C SER A 79 -21.33 -4.36 6.86
N PRO A 80 -20.05 -3.94 6.82
CA PRO A 80 -19.38 -3.46 8.01
C PRO A 80 -20.08 -2.24 8.60
N GLN A 81 -19.89 -1.99 9.90
CA GLN A 81 -20.38 -0.77 10.53
C GLN A 81 -19.93 0.47 9.75
N ILE A 82 -20.83 1.44 9.60
CA ILE A 82 -20.64 2.65 8.77
C ILE A 82 -19.31 3.36 9.10
N GLY A 83 -18.95 3.46 10.38
CA GLY A 83 -17.69 4.08 10.79
C GLY A 83 -16.44 3.32 10.32
N PHE A 84 -16.49 1.99 10.31
CA PHE A 84 -15.41 1.14 9.81
C PHE A 84 -15.32 1.20 8.28
N ALA A 85 -16.47 1.17 7.59
CA ALA A 85 -16.54 1.32 6.14
C ALA A 85 -15.94 2.66 5.67
N LEU A 86 -16.34 3.77 6.31
CA LEU A 86 -15.79 5.10 6.04
C LEU A 86 -14.28 5.16 6.26
N GLY A 87 -13.78 4.58 7.36
CA GLY A 87 -12.34 4.50 7.64
C GLY A 87 -11.58 3.75 6.53
N LEU A 88 -12.08 2.60 6.08
CA LEU A 88 -11.46 1.83 5.01
C LEU A 88 -11.44 2.58 3.67
N VAL A 89 -12.51 3.29 3.33
CA VAL A 89 -12.58 4.12 2.11
C VAL A 89 -11.55 5.24 2.16
N ILE A 90 -11.44 5.95 3.29
CA ILE A 90 -10.47 7.03 3.47
C ILE A 90 -9.03 6.49 3.32
N VAL A 91 -8.72 5.36 3.94
CA VAL A 91 -7.41 4.70 3.82
C VAL A 91 -7.14 4.28 2.37
N GLY A 92 -8.13 3.71 1.68
CA GLY A 92 -8.03 3.33 0.27
C GLY A 92 -7.68 4.52 -0.62
N ILE A 93 -8.40 5.63 -0.49
CA ILE A 93 -8.15 6.87 -1.23
C ILE A 93 -6.76 7.42 -0.93
N ALA A 94 -6.38 7.48 0.35
CA ALA A 94 -5.05 7.94 0.76
C ALA A 94 -3.94 7.11 0.12
N ASN A 95 -4.08 5.78 0.10
CA ASN A 95 -3.10 4.89 -0.53
C ASN A 95 -2.97 5.13 -2.03
N VAL A 96 -4.06 5.33 -2.76
CA VAL A 96 -4.03 5.62 -4.19
C VAL A 96 -3.28 6.93 -4.46
N ILE A 97 -3.61 7.99 -3.71
CA ILE A 97 -2.95 9.30 -3.87
C ILE A 97 -1.44 9.18 -3.57
N LEU A 98 -1.06 8.48 -2.50
CA LEU A 98 0.34 8.26 -2.14
C LEU A 98 1.06 7.40 -3.18
N SER A 99 0.41 6.35 -3.71
CA SER A 99 0.97 5.49 -4.76
C SER A 99 1.27 6.28 -6.02
N ILE A 100 0.33 7.10 -6.48
CA ILE A 100 0.49 7.95 -7.68
C ILE A 100 1.65 8.93 -7.48
N LYS A 101 1.70 9.59 -6.32
CA LYS A 101 2.78 10.54 -6.00
C LYS A 101 4.15 9.86 -6.01
N LEU A 102 4.24 8.66 -5.45
CA LEU A 102 5.48 7.87 -5.41
C LEU A 102 5.93 7.42 -6.80
N VAL A 103 5.00 6.96 -7.64
CA VAL A 103 5.29 6.58 -9.03
C VAL A 103 5.81 7.78 -9.81
N ILE A 104 5.13 8.93 -9.71
CA ILE A 104 5.55 10.17 -10.38
C ILE A 104 6.95 10.60 -9.90
N SER A 105 7.23 10.55 -8.59
CA SER A 105 8.57 10.88 -8.07
C SER A 105 9.64 9.93 -8.64
N SER A 106 9.34 8.63 -8.68
CA SER A 106 10.26 7.63 -9.20
C SER A 106 10.55 7.82 -10.70
N LEU A 107 9.55 8.23 -11.50
CA LEU A 107 9.71 8.51 -12.93
C LEU A 107 10.50 9.80 -13.19
N LEU A 108 10.35 10.80 -12.32
CA LEU A 108 11.12 12.06 -12.37
C LEU A 108 12.55 11.92 -11.84
N GLY A 109 12.97 10.71 -11.43
CA GLY A 109 14.30 10.46 -10.88
C GLY A 109 14.57 11.17 -9.54
N ARG A 110 13.51 11.54 -8.80
CA ARG A 110 13.58 12.24 -7.51
C ARG A 110 13.25 11.34 -6.34
#